data_AF-A0A976JHT6-F1
#
_entry.id   AF-A0A976JHT6-F1
#
_cell.length_a   1.000
_cell.length_b   1.000
_cell.length_c   1.000
_cell.angle_alpha   90.00
_cell.angle_beta   90.00
_cell.angle_gamma   90.00
#
_symmetry.space_group_name_H-M   'P 1'
#
loop_
_entity.id
_entity.type
_entity.pdbx_description
1 polymer ?
#
loop_
_entity_poly.entity_id
_entity_poly.type
_entity_poly.pdbx_seq_one_letter_code
_entity_poly.pdbx_strand_id
1 'polypeptide(L)' 'MSEEKMMRLGQIARKLNVGTATIVESLAKKGYEVENNPNSKISMEQVDMLAKEFKSSALEKEEASHLSIGN' A
#
# COMPACT_ATOMS: atom_id res chain seq x y z
N MET A 1 3.15 -10.89 -23.41
CA MET A 1 3.13 -9.40 -23.36
C MET A 1 1.98 -9.02 -22.44
N SER A 2 2.17 -9.18 -21.13
CA SER A 2 1.05 -9.15 -20.19
C SER A 2 0.97 -7.79 -19.51
N GLU A 3 0.10 -6.97 -20.08
CA GLU A 3 -0.74 -5.96 -19.44
C GLU A 3 -0.04 -4.86 -18.62
N GLU A 4 -0.01 -3.67 -19.22
CA GLU A 4 0.10 -2.36 -18.55
C GLU A 4 -1.15 -2.10 -17.68
N LYS A 5 -1.39 -2.96 -16.70
CA LYS A 5 -2.52 -2.84 -15.78
C LYS A 5 -2.14 -1.88 -14.66
N MET A 6 -2.42 -0.60 -14.89
CA MET A 6 -2.39 0.43 -13.85
C MET A 6 -3.76 0.50 -13.18
N MET A 7 -3.79 0.55 -11.85
CA MET A 7 -5.03 0.74 -11.08
C MET A 7 -5.00 2.08 -10.36
N ARG A 8 -6.18 2.69 -10.22
CA ARG A 8 -6.33 3.95 -9.50
C ARG A 8 -6.21 3.72 -8.00
N LEU A 9 -5.42 4.55 -7.33
CA LEU A 9 -5.24 4.53 -5.88
C LEU A 9 -6.57 4.51 -5.13
N GLY A 10 -7.56 5.31 -5.56
CA GLY A 10 -8.89 5.36 -4.94
C GLY A 10 -9.67 4.04 -5.05
N GLN A 11 -9.47 3.27 -6.12
CA GLN A 11 -10.07 1.94 -6.23
C GLN A 11 -9.40 0.95 -5.28
N ILE A 12 -8.07 1.02 -5.14
CA ILE A 12 -7.32 0.15 -4.25
C ILE A 12 -7.62 0.46 -2.78
N ALA A 13 -7.67 1.75 -2.42
CA ALA A 13 -8.08 2.22 -1.10
C ALA A 13 -9.43 1.60 -0.68
N ARG A 14 -10.43 1.67 -1.58
CA ARG A 14 -11.75 1.05 -1.36
C ARG A 14 -11.68 -0.47 -1.28
N LYS A 15 -10.90 -1.12 -2.14
CA LYS A 15 -10.78 -2.58 -2.21
C LYS A 15 -10.09 -3.18 -0.99
N LEU A 16 -9.10 -2.49 -0.45
CA LEU A 16 -8.34 -2.87 0.74
C LEU A 16 -8.96 -2.33 2.04
N ASN A 17 -10.02 -1.51 1.94
CA ASN A 17 -10.64 -0.82 3.08
C ASN A 17 -9.64 0.03 3.88
N VAL A 18 -8.70 0.67 3.20
CA VAL A 18 -7.66 1.52 3.80
C VAL A 18 -7.71 2.93 3.21
N GLY A 19 -7.19 3.91 3.95
CA GLY A 19 -7.09 5.27 3.45
C GLY A 19 -6.08 5.37 2.29
N THR A 20 -6.34 6.28 1.34
CA THR A 20 -5.36 6.65 0.32
C THR A 20 -4.05 7.12 0.96
N ALA A 21 -4.12 7.82 2.09
CA ALA A 21 -2.96 8.26 2.86
C ALA A 21 -2.14 7.09 3.39
N THR A 22 -2.79 6.06 3.93
CA THR A 22 -2.12 4.84 4.42
C THR A 22 -1.42 4.10 3.28
N ILE A 23 -2.06 4.01 2.11
CA ILE A 23 -1.43 3.40 0.93
C ILE A 23 -0.20 4.19 0.51
N VAL A 24 -0.32 5.52 0.41
CA VAL A 24 0.81 6.39 0.03
C VAL A 24 1.94 6.26 1.03
N GLU A 25 1.66 6.24 2.33
CA GLU A 25 2.68 6.06 3.37
C GLU A 25 3.37 4.69 3.25
N SER A 26 2.62 3.61 3.01
CA SER A 26 3.19 2.28 2.77
C SER A 26 4.08 2.23 1.54
N LEU A 27 3.68 2.89 0.45
CA LEU A 27 4.49 3.01 -0.76
C LEU A 27 5.74 3.87 -0.51
N ALA A 28 5.60 5.00 0.16
CA ALA A 28 6.69 5.91 0.51
C ALA A 28 7.73 5.22 1.41
N LYS A 29 7.30 4.43 2.39
CA LYS A 29 8.19 3.60 3.25
C LYS A 29 9.02 2.60 2.46
N LYS A 30 8.52 2.14 1.31
CA LYS A 30 9.24 1.24 0.40
C LYS A 30 10.07 1.98 -0.66
N GLY A 31 10.10 3.32 -0.61
CA GLY A 31 10.82 4.16 -1.56
C GLY A 31 10.02 4.53 -2.82
N TYR A 32 8.71 4.28 -2.85
CA TYR A 32 7.84 4.71 -3.94
C TYR A 32 7.12 6.02 -3.59
N GLU A 33 7.43 7.09 -4.32
CA GLU A 33 6.75 8.36 -4.16
C GLU A 33 5.44 8.36 -4.96
N VAL A 34 4.30 8.40 -4.27
CA VAL A 34 2.97 8.38 -4.89
C VAL A 34 2.13 9.51 -4.34
N GLU A 35 1.50 10.28 -5.23
CA GLU A 35 0.60 11.35 -4.81
C GLU A 35 -0.62 10.79 -4.07
N ASN A 36 -1.01 11.48 -3.00
CA ASN A 36 -2.23 11.21 -2.23
C ASN A 36 -3.49 11.66 -2.96
N ASN A 37 -3.70 11.14 -4.16
CA ASN A 37 -4.83 11.48 -5.01
C ASN A 37 -5.57 10.20 -5.41
N PRO A 38 -6.91 10.10 -5.26
CA PRO A 38 -7.67 8.92 -5.70
C PRO A 38 -7.53 8.63 -7.20
N ASN A 39 -7.14 9.63 -8.00
CA ASN A 39 -6.85 9.48 -9.43
C ASN A 39 -5.40 9.06 -9.73
N SER A 40 -4.55 8.98 -8.71
CA SER A 40 -3.15 8.53 -8.85
C SER A 40 -3.12 7.11 -9.41
N LYS A 41 -2.25 6.89 -10.41
CA LYS A 41 -2.10 5.60 -11.08
C LYS A 41 -0.93 4.88 -10.47
N ILE A 42 -1.19 3.67 -9.96
CA ILE A 42 -0.16 2.77 -9.44
C ILE A 42 -0.14 1.49 -10.27
N SER A 43 1.05 0.93 -10.44
CA SER A 43 1.22 -0.31 -11.20
C SER A 43 0.60 -1.49 -10.45
N MET A 44 0.15 -2.51 -11.17
CA MET A 44 -0.37 -3.73 -10.54
C MET A 44 0.62 -4.38 -9.57
N GLU A 45 1.92 -4.25 -9.82
CA GLU A 45 2.95 -4.72 -8.89
C GLU A 45 2.88 -4.01 -7.54
N GLN A 46 2.72 -2.68 -7.55
CA GLN A 46 2.51 -1.89 -6.33
C GLN A 46 1.20 -2.28 -5.65
N VAL A 47 0.13 -2.50 -6.42
CA VAL A 47 -1.16 -2.95 -5.88
C VAL A 47 -1.07 -4.33 -5.23
N ASP A 48 -0.43 -5.30 -5.89
CA ASP A 48 -0.28 -6.66 -5.36
C ASP A 48 0.58 -6.66 -4.10
N MET A 49 1.65 -5.86 -4.11
CA MET A 49 2.50 -5.64 -2.93
C MET A 49 1.70 -5.04 -1.77
N LEU A 50 0.91 -3.99 -2.01
CA LEU A 50 0.04 -3.40 -0.99
C LEU A 50 -1.03 -4.40 -0.54
N ALA A 51 -1.66 -5.12 -1.45
CA ALA A 51 -2.68 -6.09 -1.12
C ALA A 51 -2.13 -7.25 -0.27
N LYS A 52 -0.91 -7.71 -0.56
CA LYS A 52 -0.18 -8.67 0.28
C LYS A 52 0.20 -8.06 1.60
N GLU A 53 0.83 -6.90 1.62
CA GLU A 53 1.25 -6.20 2.85
C GLU A 53 0.07 -5.89 3.78
N PHE A 54 -1.05 -5.38 3.28
CA PHE A 54 -2.21 -5.06 4.11
C PHE A 54 -2.96 -6.31 4.57
N LYS A 55 -2.95 -7.40 3.79
CA LYS A 55 -3.50 -8.70 4.22
C LYS A 55 -2.59 -9.40 5.23
N SER A 56 -1.29 -9.37 5.01
CA SER A 56 -0.28 -9.95 5.90
C SER A 56 -0.10 -9.11 7.15
N SER A 57 -0.07 -7.79 7.06
CA SER A 57 -0.03 -6.87 8.21
C SER A 57 -1.27 -6.98 9.09
N ALA A 58 -2.43 -7.41 8.57
CA ALA A 58 -3.57 -7.70 9.43
C ALA A 58 -3.35 -8.93 10.32
N LEU A 59 -2.49 -9.86 9.89
CA LEU A 59 -2.09 -11.05 10.66
C LEU A 59 -0.82 -10.77 11.50
N GLU A 60 0.11 -9.98 10.98
CA GLU A 60 1.42 -9.71 11.60
C GLU A 60 1.40 -8.48 12.54
N LYS A 61 0.35 -7.64 12.52
CA LYS A 61 0.21 -6.55 13.51
C LYS A 61 -0.07 -7.04 14.93
N GLU A 62 -0.43 -8.31 15.12
CA GLU A 62 -0.45 -8.89 16.48
C GLU A 62 0.98 -9.12 17.02
N GLU A 63 2.02 -9.18 16.18
CA GLU A 63 3.42 -9.36 16.62
C GLU A 63 4.30 -8.09 16.52
N ALA A 64 3.98 -7.12 15.65
CA ALA A 64 4.82 -5.94 15.43
C ALA A 64 4.62 -4.78 16.43
N SER A 65 4.30 -5.06 17.70
CA SER A 65 4.45 -4.09 18.80
C SER A 65 5.88 -4.04 19.35
N HIS A 66 6.81 -4.82 18.78
CA HIS A 66 8.18 -4.90 19.23
C HIS A 66 9.14 -4.34 18.16
N LEU A 67 9.97 -3.36 18.55
CA LEU A 67 11.13 -2.79 17.83
C LEU A 67 10.77 -1.71 16.78
N SER A 68 11.11 -0.43 16.88
CA SER A 68 12.10 0.27 17.69
C SER A 68 11.72 1.77 17.77
N ILE A 69 11.24 2.25 18.93
CA ILE A 69 11.45 3.65 19.32
C ILE A 69 12.59 3.59 20.31
N GLY A 70 13.80 3.75 19.79
CA GLY A 70 15.04 3.60 20.54
C GLY A 70 16.16 4.33 19.84
N ASN A 71 16.12 5.66 19.89
CA ASN A 71 17.29 6.49 20.19
C ASN A 71 16.85 7.90 20.61
#